data_AF-A0A6S6VQ55-F1
#
_entry.id   AF-A0A6S6VQ55-F1
#
_cell.length_a   1.000
_cell.length_b   1.000
_cell.length_c   1.000
_cell.angle_alpha   90.00
_cell.angle_beta   90.00
_cell.angle_gamma   90.00
#
_symmetry.space_group_name_H-M   'P 1'
#
loop_
_entity.id
_entity.type
_entity.pdbx_description
1 polymer ?
#
loop_
_entity_poly.entity_id
_entity_poly.type
_entity_poly.pdbx_seq_one_letter_code
_entity_poly.pdbx_strand_id
1 'polypeptide(L)'
;MALRVGQILKGARGGYELLYPLKGSTVFKAKVVSSTSLQADWAVVKTANTDPEKMCLKREHRNYKIPAIASSPHIRAMCDTIHSKEEYDKDEEPSCLVLEWMNQDLNSVPPPEFRSNPKLPKVVSKAVLSALDVFKKLDAIHTDISPNNIYLSNTDGVSPVAKLGDLGNLIRDGSVTERIQCLPCRAPEVWQGHACRHASDVWSIGVTLTTKSSPQLLFGEADKIILDHTEAWCIAKMIRLMGGPIGQPVDNETYQDEFGLAEQLAIMDHPGEDTKLITRDHWRKELENVTDPPVPRDLLDFIESILVIDPEKRPTAAEALMHPYLQTEA
;
A
#
# COMPACT_ATOMS: atom_id res chain seq x y z
N MET A 1 -12.66 24.05 -0.74
CA MET A 1 -12.87 24.76 -2.02
C MET A 1 -12.94 23.72 -3.13
N ALA A 2 -13.95 23.74 -4.00
CA ALA A 2 -14.03 22.77 -5.10
C ALA A 2 -13.07 23.15 -6.22
N LEU A 3 -12.05 22.32 -6.48
CA LEU A 3 -11.08 22.52 -7.55
C LEU A 3 -11.69 22.18 -8.93
N ARG A 4 -11.23 22.86 -9.98
CA ARG A 4 -11.72 22.66 -11.36
C ARG A 4 -10.58 22.50 -12.36
N VAL A 5 -10.80 21.67 -13.38
CA VAL A 5 -9.89 21.57 -14.53
C VAL A 5 -9.74 22.94 -15.22
N GLY A 6 -8.52 23.26 -15.64
CA GLY A 6 -8.11 24.56 -16.19
C GLY A 6 -7.81 25.64 -15.13
N GLN A 7 -8.09 25.37 -13.85
CA GLN A 7 -7.75 26.29 -12.77
C GLN A 7 -6.23 26.32 -12.55
N ILE A 8 -5.67 27.52 -12.44
CA ILE A 8 -4.26 27.72 -12.04
C ILE A 8 -4.22 28.05 -10.55
N LEU A 9 -3.54 27.20 -9.79
CA LEU A 9 -3.28 27.40 -8.37
C LEU A 9 -1.84 27.89 -8.17
N LYS A 10 -1.63 28.81 -7.22
CA LYS A 10 -0.31 29.36 -6.91
C LYS A 10 0.18 28.84 -5.57
N GLY A 11 1.26 28.07 -5.57
CA GLY A 11 1.99 27.67 -4.37
C GLY A 11 3.15 28.62 -4.08
N ALA A 12 3.99 28.27 -3.09
CA ALA A 12 5.16 29.06 -2.73
C ALA A 12 6.30 28.94 -3.75
N ARG A 13 6.36 27.84 -4.51
CA ARG A 13 7.44 27.50 -5.45
C ARG A 13 7.02 27.54 -6.91
N GLY A 14 5.71 27.55 -7.20
CA GLY A 14 5.25 27.59 -8.59
C GLY A 14 3.76 27.82 -8.80
N GLY A 15 3.39 27.87 -10.07
CA GLY A 15 2.00 27.87 -10.56
C GLY A 15 1.65 26.52 -11.17
N TYR A 16 0.47 26.00 -10.83
CA TYR A 16 0.02 24.65 -11.18
C TYR A 16 -1.35 24.70 -11.86
N GLU A 17 -1.41 24.39 -13.16
CA GLU A 17 -2.65 24.30 -13.91
C GLU A 17 -3.23 22.88 -13.81
N LEU A 18 -4.43 22.75 -13.26
CA LEU A 18 -5.10 21.45 -13.10
C LEU A 18 -5.58 20.93 -14.45
N LEU A 19 -5.16 19.73 -14.85
CA LEU A 19 -5.51 19.16 -16.15
C LEU A 19 -6.68 18.19 -16.10
N TYR A 20 -6.59 17.17 -15.24
CA TYR A 20 -7.66 16.19 -15.07
C TYR A 20 -7.52 15.46 -13.73
N PRO A 21 -8.64 14.95 -13.18
CA PRO A 21 -8.61 14.18 -11.94
C PRO A 21 -7.91 12.84 -12.16
N LEU A 22 -7.09 12.44 -11.19
CA LEU A 22 -6.46 11.12 -11.10
C LEU A 22 -7.25 10.19 -10.17
N LYS A 23 -7.81 10.75 -9.09
CA LYS A 23 -8.61 10.00 -8.10
C LYS A 23 -9.71 10.91 -7.57
N GLY A 24 -10.96 10.55 -7.87
CA GLY A 24 -12.13 11.30 -7.45
C GLY A 24 -12.06 12.78 -7.83
N SER A 25 -12.50 13.65 -6.92
CA SER A 25 -12.47 15.11 -7.07
C SER A 25 -11.39 15.80 -6.22
N THR A 26 -10.44 15.03 -5.67
CA THR A 26 -9.45 15.51 -4.70
C THR A 26 -8.01 15.39 -5.16
N VAL A 27 -7.71 14.59 -6.18
CA VAL A 27 -6.33 14.41 -6.69
C VAL A 27 -6.30 14.70 -8.18
N PHE A 28 -5.44 15.62 -8.60
CA PHE A 28 -5.33 16.08 -9.99
C PHE A 28 -3.91 15.97 -10.53
N LYS A 29 -3.79 15.62 -11.80
CA LYS A 29 -2.56 15.90 -12.55
C LYS A 29 -2.52 17.41 -12.85
N ALA A 30 -1.37 18.02 -12.63
CA ALA A 30 -1.17 19.43 -12.92
C ALA A 30 0.06 19.67 -13.81
N LYS A 31 -0.05 20.66 -14.70
CA LYS A 31 1.08 21.22 -15.44
C LYS A 31 1.75 22.28 -14.59
N VAL A 32 3.08 22.26 -14.52
CA VAL A 32 3.85 23.34 -13.88
C VAL A 32 3.99 24.48 -14.89
N VAL A 33 3.37 25.63 -14.60
CA VAL A 33 3.28 26.79 -15.51
C VAL A 33 4.34 27.83 -15.20
N SER A 34 4.72 27.96 -13.94
CA SER A 34 5.82 28.80 -13.50
C SER A 34 6.52 28.12 -12.34
N SER A 35 7.85 28.22 -12.31
CA SER A 35 8.67 27.53 -11.32
C SER A 35 9.85 28.41 -10.93
N THR A 36 10.04 28.60 -9.63
CA THR A 36 11.21 29.32 -9.10
C THR A 36 12.41 28.40 -8.85
N SER A 37 12.21 27.07 -8.87
CA SER A 37 13.24 26.09 -8.46
C SER A 37 13.13 24.69 -9.08
N LEU A 38 11.96 24.26 -9.57
CA LEU A 38 11.71 22.92 -10.13
C LEU A 38 11.79 22.91 -11.67
N GLN A 39 12.68 22.11 -12.26
CA GLN A 39 12.64 21.69 -13.69
C GLN A 39 11.70 20.49 -13.88
N ALA A 40 10.48 20.54 -13.35
CA ALA A 40 9.49 19.48 -13.55
C ALA A 40 8.33 20.03 -14.39
N ASP A 41 7.98 19.33 -15.47
CA ASP A 41 6.84 19.72 -16.32
C ASP A 41 5.49 19.39 -15.67
N TRP A 42 5.48 18.41 -14.76
CA TRP A 42 4.28 17.81 -14.18
C TRP A 42 4.37 17.73 -12.66
N ALA A 43 3.21 17.86 -12.01
CA ALA A 43 3.02 17.65 -10.59
C ALA A 43 1.68 16.98 -10.31
N VAL A 44 1.46 16.55 -9.07
CA VAL A 44 0.14 16.16 -8.57
C VAL A 44 -0.32 17.16 -7.53
N VAL A 45 -1.56 17.65 -7.66
CA VAL A 45 -2.20 18.49 -6.65
C VAL A 45 -3.25 17.66 -5.94
N LYS A 46 -3.08 17.51 -4.61
CA LYS A 46 -4.00 16.81 -3.72
C LYS A 46 -4.69 17.82 -2.80
N THR A 47 -6.00 17.76 -2.70
CA THR A 47 -6.84 18.57 -1.80
C THR A 47 -7.79 17.66 -1.01
N ALA A 48 -8.69 18.27 -0.23
CA ALA A 48 -9.69 17.58 0.57
C ALA A 48 -11.03 18.32 0.52
N ASN A 49 -12.12 17.57 0.45
CA ASN A 49 -13.48 18.11 0.38
C ASN A 49 -14.25 17.96 1.69
N THR A 50 -14.01 16.86 2.41
CA THR A 50 -14.66 16.54 3.70
C THR A 50 -13.74 16.82 4.88
N ASP A 51 -14.29 16.97 6.08
CA ASP A 51 -13.47 17.21 7.28
C ASP A 51 -12.52 16.05 7.62
N PRO A 52 -12.92 14.76 7.49
CA PRO A 52 -11.97 13.65 7.63
C PRO A 52 -10.82 13.73 6.61
N GLU A 53 -11.10 14.00 5.34
CA GLU A 53 -10.06 14.17 4.32
C GLU A 53 -9.12 15.33 4.65
N LYS A 54 -9.64 16.45 5.17
CA LYS A 54 -8.81 17.59 5.59
C LYS A 54 -7.89 17.18 6.75
N MET A 55 -8.38 16.41 7.71
CA MET A 55 -7.53 15.89 8.80
C MET A 55 -6.40 15.01 8.25
N CYS A 56 -6.70 14.13 7.29
CA CYS A 56 -5.66 13.31 6.64
C CYS A 56 -4.66 14.16 5.86
N LEU A 57 -5.12 15.17 5.10
CA LEU A 57 -4.24 16.08 4.35
C LEU A 57 -3.30 16.86 5.29
N LYS A 58 -3.81 17.31 6.44
CA LYS A 58 -3.03 18.00 7.48
C LYS A 58 -1.98 17.09 8.10
N ARG A 59 -2.33 15.84 8.42
CA ARG A 59 -1.39 14.82 8.91
C ARG A 59 -0.30 14.54 7.88
N GLU A 60 -0.70 14.33 6.63
CA GLU A 60 0.21 14.08 5.51
C GLU A 60 1.21 15.24 5.32
N HIS A 61 0.73 16.49 5.36
CA HIS A 61 1.58 17.68 5.32
C HIS A 61 2.65 17.67 6.43
N ARG A 62 2.24 17.40 7.67
CA ARG A 62 3.16 17.34 8.82
C ARG A 62 4.20 16.24 8.66
N ASN A 63 3.80 15.08 8.16
CA ASN A 63 4.70 13.95 7.92
C ASN A 63 5.76 14.28 6.86
N TYR A 64 5.38 14.93 5.75
CA TYR A 64 6.36 15.38 4.74
C TYR A 64 7.33 16.45 5.24
N LYS A 65 7.05 17.14 6.36
CA LYS A 65 8.00 18.07 6.99
C LYS A 65 9.06 17.38 7.84
N ILE A 66 8.93 16.08 8.12
CA ILE A 66 9.94 15.32 8.88
C ILE A 66 11.19 15.15 8.01
N PRO A 67 12.40 15.57 8.45
CA PRO A 67 13.60 15.55 7.60
C PRO A 67 13.96 14.19 7.01
N ALA A 68 13.79 13.11 7.79
CA ALA A 68 14.06 11.75 7.32
C ALA A 68 13.09 11.29 6.22
N ILE A 69 11.84 11.75 6.26
CA ILE A 69 10.84 11.50 5.22
C ILE A 69 11.14 12.35 3.98
N ALA A 70 11.35 13.66 4.18
CA ALA A 70 11.58 14.63 3.11
C ALA A 70 12.84 14.33 2.26
N SER A 71 13.87 13.73 2.86
CA SER A 71 15.13 13.39 2.21
C SER A 71 15.19 11.97 1.64
N SER A 72 14.16 11.14 1.90
CA SER A 72 14.16 9.75 1.43
C SER A 72 13.91 9.67 -0.08
N PRO A 73 14.78 8.99 -0.85
CA PRO A 73 14.54 8.77 -2.28
C PRO A 73 13.43 7.73 -2.53
N HIS A 74 12.98 7.03 -1.50
CA HIS A 74 12.00 5.94 -1.58
C HIS A 74 10.60 6.35 -1.12
N ILE A 75 10.45 7.58 -0.64
CA ILE A 75 9.15 8.17 -0.28
C ILE A 75 8.86 9.29 -1.29
N ARG A 76 7.62 9.34 -1.76
CA ARG A 76 7.17 10.34 -2.74
C ARG A 76 7.29 11.75 -2.15
N ALA A 77 7.97 12.65 -2.83
CA ALA A 77 8.26 13.98 -2.33
C ALA A 77 7.05 14.92 -2.42
N MET A 78 6.87 15.72 -1.38
CA MET A 78 6.07 16.95 -1.42
C MET A 78 6.93 18.09 -1.96
N CYS A 79 6.54 18.64 -3.10
CA CYS A 79 7.28 19.69 -3.79
C CYS A 79 6.90 21.09 -3.31
N ASP A 80 5.62 21.32 -3.03
CA ASP A 80 5.08 22.64 -2.68
C ASP A 80 3.75 22.50 -1.91
N THR A 81 3.24 23.63 -1.41
CA THR A 81 1.96 23.74 -0.69
C THR A 81 1.17 24.93 -1.20
N ILE A 82 -0.15 24.81 -1.26
CA ILE A 82 -1.06 25.86 -1.72
C ILE A 82 -2.00 26.25 -0.59
N HIS A 83 -2.03 27.53 -0.25
CA HIS A 83 -2.91 28.11 0.76
C HIS A 83 -4.05 28.84 0.06
N SER A 84 -5.26 28.85 0.63
CA SER A 84 -6.36 29.58 0.03
C SER A 84 -6.18 31.08 0.24
N LYS A 85 -6.77 31.92 -0.62
CA LYS A 85 -6.64 33.40 -0.53
C LYS A 85 -7.47 34.03 0.59
N GLU A 86 -8.37 33.26 1.19
CA GLU A 86 -9.28 33.70 2.26
C GLU A 86 -8.66 33.47 3.66
N GLU A 87 -7.53 32.77 3.70
CA GLU A 87 -6.77 32.33 4.86
C GLU A 87 -5.57 33.29 5.02
N TYR A 88 -5.73 34.30 5.88
CA TYR A 88 -4.76 35.38 6.13
C TYR A 88 -3.86 35.11 7.35
N ASP A 89 -3.89 33.91 7.93
CA ASP A 89 -3.10 33.59 9.11
C ASP A 89 -1.82 32.82 8.74
N LYS A 90 -0.69 33.22 9.31
CA LYS A 90 0.64 32.65 8.97
C LYS A 90 0.84 31.22 9.51
N ASP A 91 -0.06 30.77 10.37
CA ASP A 91 -0.11 29.42 10.92
C ASP A 91 -1.12 28.49 10.21
N GLU A 92 -1.75 28.95 9.11
CA GLU A 92 -2.77 28.16 8.40
C GLU A 92 -2.20 26.98 7.62
N GLU A 93 -2.87 25.84 7.78
CA GLU A 93 -2.53 24.59 7.13
C GLU A 93 -2.90 24.65 5.64
N PRO A 94 -2.14 23.97 4.76
CA PRO A 94 -2.33 24.13 3.33
C PRO A 94 -3.65 23.51 2.86
N SER A 95 -4.34 24.24 1.99
CA SER A 95 -5.55 23.77 1.30
C SER A 95 -5.26 22.67 0.26
N CYS A 96 -4.04 22.65 -0.28
CA CYS A 96 -3.57 21.60 -1.19
C CYS A 96 -2.09 21.26 -0.96
N LEU A 97 -1.74 19.99 -1.17
CA LEU A 97 -0.35 19.53 -1.29
C LEU A 97 0.00 19.38 -2.77
N VAL A 98 1.21 19.81 -3.12
CA VAL A 98 1.79 19.56 -4.44
C VAL A 98 2.85 18.47 -4.28
N LEU A 99 2.61 17.32 -4.89
CA LEU A 99 3.49 16.16 -4.85
C LEU A 99 4.22 16.00 -6.19
N GLU A 100 5.40 15.37 -6.16
CA GLU A 100 6.13 15.06 -7.40
C GLU A 100 5.29 14.18 -8.33
N TRP A 101 5.44 14.37 -9.64
CA TRP A 101 4.78 13.51 -10.62
C TRP A 101 5.49 12.16 -10.75
N MET A 102 4.69 11.09 -10.76
CA MET A 102 5.12 9.75 -11.14
C MET A 102 4.15 9.18 -12.17
N ASN A 103 4.66 8.40 -13.12
CA ASN A 103 3.92 8.05 -14.34
C ASN A 103 2.66 7.23 -14.08
N GLN A 104 2.71 6.31 -13.12
CA GLN A 104 1.60 5.42 -12.77
C GLN A 104 1.72 4.95 -11.30
N ASP A 105 0.66 4.34 -10.78
CA ASP A 105 0.72 3.54 -9.55
C ASP A 105 0.95 2.06 -9.88
N LEU A 106 1.37 1.27 -8.88
CA LEU A 106 1.61 -0.16 -9.04
C LEU A 106 0.31 -0.93 -9.31
N ASN A 107 -0.84 -0.41 -8.87
CA ASN A 107 -2.13 -1.03 -9.17
C ASN A 107 -2.37 -1.10 -10.69
N SER A 108 -1.99 -0.05 -11.41
CA SER A 108 -2.15 0.08 -12.86
C SER A 108 -1.27 -0.88 -13.69
N VAL A 109 -0.20 -1.44 -13.11
CA VAL A 109 0.68 -2.39 -13.81
C VAL A 109 0.03 -3.78 -13.92
N PRO A 110 -0.18 -4.36 -15.11
CA PRO A 110 -0.74 -5.71 -15.24
C PRO A 110 0.15 -6.79 -14.60
N PRO A 111 -0.40 -7.84 -13.97
CA PRO A 111 0.40 -8.91 -13.39
C PRO A 111 1.41 -9.58 -14.34
N PRO A 112 1.08 -9.84 -15.63
CA PRO A 112 2.06 -10.35 -16.60
C PRO A 112 3.27 -9.44 -16.79
N GLU A 113 3.05 -8.12 -16.85
CA GLU A 113 4.12 -7.12 -16.98
C GLU A 113 4.98 -7.08 -15.72
N PHE A 114 4.35 -7.12 -14.53
CA PHE A 114 5.07 -7.09 -13.26
C PHE A 114 6.04 -8.27 -13.09
N ARG A 115 5.60 -9.49 -13.39
CA ARG A 115 6.42 -10.70 -13.19
C ARG A 115 7.38 -11.00 -14.36
N SER A 116 7.14 -10.47 -15.55
CA SER A 116 8.10 -10.56 -16.67
C SER A 116 9.22 -9.54 -16.58
N ASN A 117 9.02 -8.42 -15.88
CA ASN A 117 10.07 -7.43 -15.67
C ASN A 117 10.96 -7.83 -14.48
N PRO A 118 12.23 -8.22 -14.70
CA PRO A 118 13.09 -8.69 -13.60
C PRO A 118 13.47 -7.59 -12.60
N LYS A 119 13.32 -6.31 -12.98
CA LYS A 119 13.69 -5.16 -12.16
C LYS A 119 12.53 -4.68 -11.30
N LEU A 120 11.31 -4.71 -11.84
CA LEU A 120 10.17 -4.03 -11.24
C LEU A 120 9.81 -4.57 -9.84
N PRO A 121 9.71 -5.89 -9.60
CA PRO A 121 9.46 -6.40 -8.26
C PRO A 121 10.58 -6.06 -7.27
N LYS A 122 11.86 -6.08 -7.72
CA LYS A 122 13.00 -5.70 -6.88
C LYS A 122 12.97 -4.23 -6.50
N VAL A 123 12.70 -3.33 -7.46
CA VAL A 123 12.65 -1.88 -7.23
C VAL A 123 11.48 -1.51 -6.32
N VAL A 124 10.30 -2.12 -6.52
CA VAL A 124 9.16 -1.97 -5.60
C VAL A 124 9.50 -2.43 -4.20
N SER A 125 10.08 -3.62 -4.06
CA SER A 125 10.45 -4.19 -2.75
C SER A 125 11.46 -3.31 -2.02
N LYS A 126 12.53 -2.88 -2.71
CA LYS A 126 13.55 -1.98 -2.15
C LYS A 126 12.97 -0.65 -1.72
N ALA A 127 12.12 -0.04 -2.56
CA ALA A 127 11.51 1.26 -2.23
C ALA A 127 10.63 1.16 -0.99
N VAL A 128 9.73 0.17 -0.94
CA VAL A 128 8.81 0.01 0.19
C VAL A 128 9.59 -0.33 1.46
N LEU A 129 10.46 -1.34 1.44
CA LEU A 129 11.22 -1.73 2.64
C LEU A 129 12.15 -0.60 3.14
N SER A 130 12.75 0.18 2.24
CA SER A 130 13.56 1.33 2.66
C SER A 130 12.72 2.45 3.29
N ALA A 131 11.51 2.69 2.76
CA ALA A 131 10.58 3.62 3.39
C ALA A 131 10.11 3.11 4.77
N LEU A 132 9.83 1.81 4.89
CA LEU A 132 9.47 1.20 6.17
C LEU A 132 10.63 1.29 7.18
N ASP A 133 11.89 1.11 6.78
CA ASP A 133 13.04 1.30 7.67
C ASP A 133 13.16 2.75 8.19
N VAL A 134 12.81 3.74 7.35
CA VAL A 134 12.68 5.14 7.80
C VAL A 134 11.58 5.28 8.85
N PHE A 135 10.39 4.70 8.61
CA PHE A 135 9.28 4.79 9.56
C PHE A 135 9.57 4.07 10.89
N LYS A 136 10.27 2.93 10.86
CA LYS A 136 10.68 2.23 12.07
C LYS A 136 11.52 3.10 13.00
N LYS A 137 12.47 3.85 12.43
CA LYS A 137 13.33 4.79 13.18
C LYS A 137 12.55 5.98 13.74
N LEU A 138 11.39 6.28 13.18
CA LEU A 138 10.46 7.33 13.62
C LEU A 138 9.37 6.83 14.58
N ASP A 139 9.41 5.55 15.00
CA ASP A 139 8.34 4.91 15.78
C ASP A 139 6.97 4.99 15.08
N ALA A 140 6.96 4.90 13.75
CA ALA A 140 5.79 5.07 12.90
C ALA A 140 5.53 3.86 12.00
N ILE A 141 4.27 3.68 11.62
CA ILE A 141 3.79 2.66 10.67
C ILE A 141 2.86 3.31 9.64
N HIS A 142 2.86 2.78 8.42
CA HIS A 142 2.12 3.34 7.28
C HIS A 142 0.67 2.88 7.23
N THR A 143 0.39 1.63 7.62
CA THR A 143 -0.96 1.03 7.71
C THR A 143 -1.70 0.82 6.40
N ASP A 144 -1.19 1.25 5.25
CA ASP A 144 -1.87 1.13 3.95
C ASP A 144 -0.88 0.87 2.81
N ILE A 145 0.04 -0.06 3.06
CA ILE A 145 0.93 -0.58 2.03
C ILE A 145 0.09 -1.44 1.08
N SER A 146 -0.17 -0.89 -0.11
CA SER A 146 -0.93 -1.55 -1.17
C SER A 146 -0.50 -1.06 -2.55
N PRO A 147 -0.89 -1.74 -3.65
CA PRO A 147 -0.59 -1.28 -5.00
C PRO A 147 -1.03 0.16 -5.32
N ASN A 148 -2.03 0.70 -4.62
CA ASN A 148 -2.57 2.05 -4.86
C ASN A 148 -1.66 3.18 -4.36
N ASN A 149 -0.78 2.88 -3.40
CA ASN A 149 0.06 3.86 -2.71
C ASN A 149 1.55 3.73 -3.07
N ILE A 150 1.89 2.84 -4.01
CA ILE A 150 3.24 2.68 -4.56
C ILE A 150 3.24 3.27 -5.96
N TYR A 151 4.07 4.27 -6.19
CA TYR A 151 4.14 5.02 -7.45
C TYR A 151 5.39 4.66 -8.24
N LEU A 152 5.25 4.62 -9.56
CA LEU A 152 6.26 4.14 -10.51
C LEU A 152 6.53 5.16 -11.63
N SER A 153 7.80 5.27 -12.01
CA SER A 153 8.25 6.03 -13.19
C SER A 153 9.32 5.24 -13.93
N ASN A 154 9.45 5.49 -15.23
CA ASN A 154 10.45 4.86 -16.10
C ASN A 154 10.43 3.32 -16.08
N THR A 155 9.24 2.70 -16.00
CA THR A 155 9.07 1.24 -15.91
C THR A 155 9.63 0.50 -17.13
N ASP A 156 9.53 1.10 -18.31
CA ASP A 156 10.07 0.58 -19.57
C ASP A 156 11.53 0.98 -19.83
N GLY A 157 12.10 1.81 -18.94
CA GLY A 157 13.44 2.35 -19.06
C GLY A 157 14.50 1.45 -18.41
N VAL A 158 15.77 1.87 -18.53
CA VAL A 158 16.91 1.16 -17.94
C VAL A 158 16.91 1.22 -16.40
N SER A 159 16.28 2.26 -15.83
CA SER A 159 16.26 2.56 -14.41
C SER A 159 14.83 2.90 -13.93
N PRO A 160 13.98 1.89 -13.70
CA PRO A 160 12.68 2.10 -13.08
C PRO A 160 12.83 2.69 -11.67
N VAL A 161 11.90 3.55 -11.28
CA VAL A 161 11.86 4.19 -9.97
C VAL A 161 10.55 3.84 -9.31
N ALA A 162 10.60 3.38 -8.06
CA ALA A 162 9.43 3.20 -7.20
C ALA A 162 9.55 4.08 -5.96
N LYS A 163 8.42 4.64 -5.51
CA LYS A 163 8.32 5.40 -4.25
C LYS A 163 6.99 5.11 -3.56
N LEU A 164 7.04 5.00 -2.23
CA LEU A 164 5.85 4.89 -1.39
C LEU A 164 5.26 6.29 -1.12
N GLY A 165 3.95 6.44 -1.14
CA GLY A 165 3.28 7.70 -0.82
C GLY A 165 1.99 7.50 -0.02
N ASP A 166 1.20 8.55 0.10
CA ASP A 166 -0.01 8.64 0.93
C ASP A 166 0.27 8.52 2.44
N LEU A 167 0.93 9.55 2.98
CA LEU A 167 1.38 9.54 4.37
C LEU A 167 0.31 10.04 5.36
N GLY A 168 -0.95 10.17 4.94
CA GLY A 168 -2.02 10.73 5.78
C GLY A 168 -2.44 9.82 6.95
N ASN A 169 -2.18 8.52 6.82
CA ASN A 169 -2.55 7.49 7.79
C ASN A 169 -1.38 7.00 8.64
N LEU A 170 -0.21 7.64 8.58
CA LEU A 170 0.89 7.27 9.46
C LEU A 170 0.47 7.47 10.92
N ILE A 171 0.67 6.42 11.71
CA ILE A 171 0.43 6.43 13.15
C ILE A 171 1.65 5.87 13.88
N ARG A 172 1.66 6.04 15.20
CA ARG A 172 2.70 5.50 16.06
C ARG A 172 2.62 3.97 16.13
N ASP A 173 3.76 3.28 16.11
CA ASP A 173 3.83 1.80 16.20
C ASP A 173 3.08 1.29 17.44
N GLY A 174 2.15 0.36 17.24
CA GLY A 174 1.37 -0.26 18.32
C GLY A 174 0.33 0.65 18.99
N SER A 175 0.06 1.83 18.44
CA SER A 175 -0.86 2.80 19.09
C SER A 175 -2.35 2.53 18.89
N VAL A 176 -2.71 1.67 17.92
CA VAL A 176 -4.11 1.39 17.56
C VAL A 176 -4.31 -0.12 17.39
N THR A 177 -5.35 -0.66 18.02
CA THR A 177 -5.79 -2.06 17.93
C THR A 177 -6.94 -2.26 16.95
N GLU A 178 -7.51 -1.18 16.42
CA GLU A 178 -8.48 -1.26 15.34
C GLU A 178 -7.84 -1.84 14.07
N ARG A 179 -8.66 -2.51 13.26
CA ARG A 179 -8.24 -3.13 11.99
C ARG A 179 -8.03 -2.08 10.88
N ILE A 180 -7.02 -1.24 11.06
CA ILE A 180 -6.72 -0.07 10.23
C ILE A 180 -6.16 -0.38 8.84
N GLN A 181 -5.55 -1.56 8.65
CA GLN A 181 -4.99 -1.96 7.35
C GLN A 181 -6.10 -2.29 6.36
N CYS A 182 -5.89 -2.03 5.06
CA CYS A 182 -6.83 -2.41 4.02
C CYS A 182 -7.05 -3.93 3.98
N LEU A 183 -8.27 -4.36 3.62
CA LEU A 183 -8.71 -5.75 3.78
C LEU A 183 -7.73 -6.79 3.19
N PRO A 184 -7.27 -6.67 1.93
CA PRO A 184 -6.41 -7.70 1.35
C PRO A 184 -5.04 -7.77 2.04
N CYS A 185 -4.45 -6.62 2.39
CA CYS A 185 -3.08 -6.53 2.89
C CYS A 185 -2.97 -6.59 4.42
N ARG A 186 -4.09 -6.79 5.12
CA ARG A 186 -4.14 -6.83 6.58
C ARG A 186 -3.39 -8.04 7.13
N ALA A 187 -2.52 -7.81 8.11
CA ALA A 187 -1.68 -8.84 8.72
C ALA A 187 -2.47 -9.77 9.67
N PRO A 188 -2.00 -11.01 9.90
CA PRO A 188 -2.65 -11.98 10.77
C PRO A 188 -2.89 -11.44 12.18
N GLU A 189 -1.89 -10.78 12.76
CA GLU A 189 -1.99 -10.20 14.10
C GLU A 189 -3.03 -9.08 14.18
N VAL A 190 -3.24 -8.34 13.09
CA VAL A 190 -4.26 -7.29 13.01
C VAL A 190 -5.65 -7.93 12.85
N TRP A 191 -5.77 -9.03 12.09
CA TRP A 191 -7.02 -9.81 12.07
C TRP A 191 -7.39 -10.34 13.45
N GLN A 192 -6.40 -10.78 14.23
CA GLN A 192 -6.57 -11.24 15.61
C GLN A 192 -6.96 -10.14 16.60
N GLY A 193 -6.89 -8.85 16.21
CA GLY A 193 -7.21 -7.72 17.09
C GLY A 193 -6.04 -7.23 17.92
N HIS A 194 -4.82 -7.69 17.61
CA HIS A 194 -3.61 -7.09 18.15
C HIS A 194 -3.29 -5.78 17.42
N ALA A 195 -2.52 -4.93 18.10
CA ALA A 195 -2.12 -3.64 17.53
C ALA A 195 -1.32 -3.83 16.24
N CYS A 196 -1.58 -2.98 15.26
CA CYS A 196 -0.76 -2.91 14.05
C CYS A 196 0.65 -2.44 14.42
N ARG A 197 1.67 -3.12 13.87
CA ARG A 197 3.08 -2.86 14.14
C ARG A 197 3.87 -2.73 12.86
N HIS A 198 5.16 -2.39 12.98
CA HIS A 198 6.08 -2.40 11.85
C HIS A 198 6.07 -3.72 11.07
N ALA A 199 6.02 -4.85 11.78
CA ALA A 199 5.94 -6.17 11.15
C ALA A 199 4.68 -6.31 10.28
N SER A 200 3.57 -5.67 10.66
CA SER A 200 2.31 -5.71 9.90
C SER A 200 2.43 -5.03 8.54
N ASP A 201 3.22 -3.96 8.43
CA ASP A 201 3.52 -3.33 7.12
C ASP A 201 4.46 -4.20 6.27
N VAL A 202 5.39 -4.95 6.90
CA VAL A 202 6.24 -5.93 6.20
C VAL A 202 5.38 -7.07 5.62
N TRP A 203 4.35 -7.50 6.34
CA TRP A 203 3.37 -8.45 5.79
C TRP A 203 2.63 -7.86 4.58
N SER A 204 2.17 -6.61 4.69
CA SER A 204 1.41 -5.95 3.63
C SER A 204 2.20 -5.83 2.31
N ILE A 205 3.53 -5.63 2.35
CA ILE A 205 4.34 -5.70 1.12
C ILE A 205 4.42 -7.13 0.56
N GLY A 206 4.49 -8.16 1.40
CA GLY A 206 4.40 -9.56 0.94
C GLY A 206 3.09 -9.88 0.22
N VAL A 207 1.96 -9.41 0.76
CA VAL A 207 0.66 -9.52 0.10
C VAL A 207 0.59 -8.69 -1.19
N THR A 208 1.17 -7.48 -1.18
CA THR A 208 1.23 -6.60 -2.36
C THR A 208 1.99 -7.28 -3.51
N LEU A 209 3.15 -7.88 -3.24
CA LEU A 209 3.94 -8.61 -4.25
C LEU A 209 3.21 -9.86 -4.75
N THR A 210 2.55 -10.60 -3.85
CA THR A 210 1.69 -11.74 -4.22
C THR A 210 0.56 -11.30 -5.15
N THR A 211 -0.14 -10.21 -4.80
CA THR A 211 -1.22 -9.61 -5.59
C THR A 211 -0.75 -9.21 -6.99
N LYS A 212 0.43 -8.61 -7.10
CA LYS A 212 0.97 -8.19 -8.40
C LYS A 212 1.59 -9.33 -9.21
N SER A 213 1.90 -10.45 -8.59
CA SER A 213 2.42 -11.64 -9.30
C SER A 213 1.29 -12.54 -9.81
N SER A 214 0.14 -12.52 -9.15
CA SER A 214 -1.02 -13.36 -9.45
C SER A 214 -1.95 -12.76 -10.52
N PRO A 215 -2.53 -13.57 -11.42
CA PRO A 215 -3.65 -13.15 -12.27
C PRO A 215 -4.97 -12.95 -11.50
N GLN A 216 -5.05 -13.43 -10.25
CA GLN A 216 -6.25 -13.40 -9.41
C GLN A 216 -5.97 -12.73 -8.06
N LEU A 217 -6.99 -12.11 -7.47
CA LEU A 217 -6.90 -11.53 -6.12
C LEU A 217 -6.95 -12.65 -5.06
N LEU A 218 -5.77 -13.13 -4.65
CA LEU A 218 -5.66 -14.22 -3.70
C LEU A 218 -6.19 -13.83 -2.32
N PHE A 219 -5.75 -12.68 -1.78
CA PHE A 219 -6.20 -12.17 -0.48
C PHE A 219 -7.39 -11.22 -0.63
N GLY A 220 -8.15 -11.02 0.45
CA GLY A 220 -9.32 -10.15 0.49
C GLY A 220 -10.61 -10.81 -0.01
N GLU A 221 -11.62 -9.99 -0.24
CA GLU A 221 -13.04 -10.37 -0.33
C GLU A 221 -13.60 -10.45 -1.77
N ALA A 222 -12.76 -10.27 -2.78
CA ALA A 222 -13.20 -10.09 -4.17
C ALA A 222 -14.06 -11.25 -4.74
N ASP A 223 -13.86 -12.47 -4.24
CA ASP A 223 -14.56 -13.70 -4.64
C ASP A 223 -15.60 -14.16 -3.60
N LYS A 224 -16.02 -13.28 -2.67
CA LYS A 224 -16.98 -13.61 -1.62
C LYS A 224 -18.36 -13.93 -2.21
N ILE A 225 -18.86 -15.13 -1.88
CA ILE A 225 -20.17 -15.63 -2.33
C ILE A 225 -21.23 -15.70 -1.22
N ILE A 226 -20.83 -15.49 0.05
CA ILE A 226 -21.76 -15.43 1.18
C ILE A 226 -22.23 -14.00 1.44
N LEU A 227 -23.46 -13.82 1.92
CA LEU A 227 -23.95 -12.53 2.37
C LEU A 227 -23.28 -12.16 3.70
N ASP A 228 -22.99 -10.87 3.91
CA ASP A 228 -22.32 -10.36 5.10
C ASP A 228 -20.96 -11.04 5.38
N HIS A 229 -20.47 -11.02 6.62
CA HIS A 229 -19.30 -11.78 7.08
C HIS A 229 -18.02 -11.60 6.24
N THR A 230 -17.75 -10.38 5.76
CA THR A 230 -16.57 -10.07 4.94
C THR A 230 -15.27 -10.41 5.65
N GLU A 231 -15.18 -10.11 6.93
CA GLU A 231 -14.03 -10.35 7.79
C GLU A 231 -13.77 -11.85 7.93
N ALA A 232 -14.81 -12.64 8.25
CA ALA A 232 -14.70 -14.09 8.35
C ALA A 232 -14.28 -14.73 7.01
N TRP A 233 -14.80 -14.24 5.88
CA TRP A 233 -14.36 -14.68 4.55
C TRP A 233 -12.87 -14.42 4.30
N CYS A 234 -12.41 -13.20 4.60
CA CYS A 234 -11.00 -12.84 4.47
C CYS A 234 -10.08 -13.69 5.36
N ILE A 235 -10.48 -13.92 6.62
CA ILE A 235 -9.74 -14.77 7.56
C ILE A 235 -9.70 -16.23 7.05
N ALA A 236 -10.83 -16.76 6.58
CA ALA A 236 -10.92 -18.12 6.04
C ALA A 236 -10.01 -18.31 4.81
N LYS A 237 -9.99 -17.32 3.91
CA LYS A 237 -9.06 -17.30 2.78
C LYS A 237 -7.61 -17.28 3.23
N MET A 238 -7.29 -16.48 4.25
CA MET A 238 -5.94 -16.45 4.81
C MET A 238 -5.55 -17.82 5.41
N ILE A 239 -6.45 -18.47 6.15
CA ILE A 239 -6.23 -19.83 6.68
C ILE A 239 -5.89 -20.81 5.55
N ARG A 240 -6.65 -20.77 4.44
CA ARG A 240 -6.42 -21.62 3.27
C ARG A 240 -5.08 -21.32 2.59
N LEU A 241 -4.82 -20.04 2.30
CA LEU A 241 -3.61 -19.58 1.61
C LEU A 241 -2.34 -19.87 2.40
N MET A 242 -2.41 -19.84 3.74
CA MET A 242 -1.28 -20.12 4.62
C MET A 242 -1.18 -21.60 5.02
N GLY A 243 -2.11 -22.45 4.55
CA GLY A 243 -2.09 -23.90 4.82
C GLY A 243 -2.45 -24.29 6.26
N GLY A 244 -3.06 -23.41 7.04
CA GLY A 244 -3.42 -23.70 8.43
C GLY A 244 -3.93 -22.48 9.22
N PRO A 245 -4.30 -22.69 10.50
CA PRO A 245 -4.77 -21.63 11.37
C PRO A 245 -3.75 -20.50 11.51
N ILE A 246 -4.23 -19.25 11.52
CA ILE A 246 -3.37 -18.07 11.62
C ILE A 246 -3.12 -17.62 13.06
N GLY A 247 -3.58 -18.40 14.05
CA GLY A 247 -3.56 -18.14 15.49
C GLY A 247 -4.95 -17.75 16.02
N GLN A 248 -5.04 -17.36 17.29
CA GLN A 248 -6.31 -17.07 17.97
C GLN A 248 -6.54 -15.56 18.12
N PRO A 249 -7.79 -15.08 18.03
CA PRO A 249 -8.10 -13.68 18.26
C PRO A 249 -7.96 -13.31 19.74
N VAL A 250 -7.91 -12.01 20.02
CA VAL A 250 -8.08 -11.46 21.37
C VAL A 250 -9.42 -11.87 21.97
N ASP A 251 -9.53 -11.79 23.30
CA ASP A 251 -10.77 -12.06 24.01
C ASP A 251 -11.81 -10.96 23.75
N ASN A 252 -12.48 -11.10 22.61
CA ASN A 252 -13.53 -10.22 22.13
C ASN A 252 -14.54 -11.04 21.32
N GLU A 253 -15.81 -10.95 21.70
CA GLU A 253 -16.91 -11.74 21.12
C GLU A 253 -16.98 -11.63 19.59
N THR A 254 -16.92 -10.41 19.03
CA THR A 254 -16.98 -10.21 17.58
C THR A 254 -15.83 -10.89 16.85
N TYR A 255 -14.61 -10.80 17.39
CA TYR A 255 -13.44 -11.42 16.77
C TYR A 255 -13.50 -12.95 16.90
N GLN A 256 -13.97 -13.46 18.04
CA GLN A 256 -14.16 -14.90 18.25
C GLN A 256 -15.20 -15.48 17.29
N ASP A 257 -16.33 -14.80 17.10
CA ASP A 257 -17.39 -15.22 16.18
C ASP A 257 -16.90 -15.25 14.73
N GLU A 258 -16.18 -14.21 14.29
CA GLU A 258 -15.60 -14.14 12.96
C GLU A 258 -14.57 -15.25 12.72
N PHE A 259 -13.69 -15.52 13.69
CA PHE A 259 -12.70 -16.60 13.59
C PHE A 259 -13.37 -17.98 13.60
N GLY A 260 -14.36 -18.19 14.46
CA GLY A 260 -15.12 -19.43 14.52
C GLY A 260 -15.85 -19.73 13.20
N LEU A 261 -16.47 -18.71 12.59
CA LEU A 261 -17.05 -18.83 11.25
C LEU A 261 -15.97 -19.06 10.19
N ALA A 262 -14.85 -18.35 10.25
CA ALA A 262 -13.76 -18.48 9.29
C ALA A 262 -13.16 -19.89 9.24
N GLU A 263 -12.95 -20.52 10.40
CA GLU A 263 -12.46 -21.89 10.51
C GLU A 263 -13.43 -22.89 9.84
N GLN A 264 -14.75 -22.67 9.99
CA GLN A 264 -15.76 -23.48 9.31
C GLN A 264 -15.74 -23.24 7.79
N LEU A 265 -15.72 -21.99 7.35
CA LEU A 265 -15.68 -21.62 5.93
C LEU A 265 -14.43 -22.18 5.21
N ALA A 266 -13.29 -22.22 5.91
CA ALA A 266 -12.02 -22.72 5.35
C ALA A 266 -12.04 -24.22 5.02
N ILE A 267 -12.91 -25.01 5.66
CA ILE A 267 -13.02 -26.46 5.43
C ILE A 267 -14.31 -26.85 4.71
N MET A 268 -15.29 -25.95 4.62
CA MET A 268 -16.59 -26.21 4.01
C MET A 268 -16.48 -26.55 2.52
N ASP A 269 -17.24 -27.54 2.08
CA ASP A 269 -17.39 -27.87 0.67
C ASP A 269 -18.46 -26.99 0.01
N HIS A 270 -18.28 -26.70 -1.27
CA HIS A 270 -19.26 -25.96 -2.02
C HIS A 270 -20.53 -26.82 -2.21
N PRO A 271 -21.74 -26.31 -1.90
CA PRO A 271 -22.96 -27.08 -2.08
C PRO A 271 -23.13 -27.53 -3.53
N GLY A 272 -23.19 -28.85 -3.75
CA GLY A 272 -23.43 -29.43 -5.07
C GLY A 272 -22.21 -29.53 -5.99
N GLU A 273 -21.02 -29.20 -5.51
CA GLU A 273 -19.76 -29.37 -6.25
C GLU A 273 -18.75 -30.19 -5.43
N ASP A 274 -17.85 -30.90 -6.12
CA ASP A 274 -16.73 -31.62 -5.47
C ASP A 274 -15.52 -30.68 -5.29
N THR A 275 -15.78 -29.51 -4.72
CA THR A 275 -14.80 -28.43 -4.51
C THR A 275 -14.99 -27.79 -3.14
N LYS A 276 -13.94 -27.17 -2.62
CA LYS A 276 -14.03 -26.35 -1.39
C LYS A 276 -14.76 -25.04 -1.70
N LEU A 277 -15.53 -24.54 -0.73
CA LEU A 277 -16.18 -23.23 -0.83
C LEU A 277 -15.16 -22.13 -1.18
N ILE A 278 -14.02 -22.14 -0.46
CA ILE A 278 -12.85 -21.36 -0.80
C ILE A 278 -11.94 -22.25 -1.66
N THR A 279 -11.98 -21.98 -2.95
CA THR A 279 -11.31 -22.78 -3.98
C THR A 279 -9.80 -22.59 -4.03
N ARG A 280 -9.29 -21.45 -3.52
CA ARG A 280 -7.86 -21.15 -3.49
C ARG A 280 -7.11 -22.05 -2.51
N ASP A 281 -5.97 -22.56 -2.96
CA ASP A 281 -5.03 -23.34 -2.15
C ASP A 281 -3.89 -22.44 -1.61
N HIS A 282 -2.83 -23.05 -1.08
CA HIS A 282 -1.65 -22.33 -0.59
C HIS A 282 -1.12 -21.29 -1.59
N TRP A 283 -0.87 -20.05 -1.13
CA TRP A 283 -0.53 -18.91 -2.01
C TRP A 283 0.65 -19.22 -2.94
N ARG A 284 1.67 -19.92 -2.43
CA ARG A 284 2.87 -20.28 -3.20
C ARG A 284 2.52 -21.16 -4.40
N LYS A 285 1.64 -22.16 -4.18
CA LYS A 285 1.20 -23.09 -5.22
C LYS A 285 0.34 -22.38 -6.27
N GLU A 286 -0.53 -21.45 -5.85
CA GLU A 286 -1.30 -20.62 -6.79
C GLU A 286 -0.37 -19.82 -7.70
N LEU A 287 0.72 -19.26 -7.18
CA LEU A 287 1.71 -18.51 -7.98
C LEU A 287 2.61 -19.42 -8.84
N GLU A 288 3.01 -20.59 -8.35
CA GLU A 288 3.78 -21.59 -9.11
C GLU A 288 3.00 -22.14 -10.32
N ASN A 289 1.66 -22.19 -10.22
CA ASN A 289 0.79 -22.61 -11.31
C ASN A 289 0.62 -21.55 -12.41
N VAL A 290 1.13 -20.34 -12.23
CA VAL A 290 1.11 -19.30 -13.27
C VAL A 290 2.19 -19.62 -14.29
N THR A 291 1.82 -19.85 -15.56
CA THR A 291 2.76 -20.28 -16.61
C THR A 291 3.09 -19.21 -17.65
N ASP A 292 2.28 -18.17 -17.80
CA ASP A 292 2.44 -17.18 -18.87
C ASP A 292 2.28 -15.73 -18.39
N PRO A 293 3.37 -14.98 -18.25
CA PRO A 293 4.72 -15.49 -17.95
C PRO A 293 4.75 -16.11 -16.55
N PRO A 294 5.68 -17.04 -16.24
CA PRO A 294 5.78 -17.63 -14.92
C PRO A 294 6.29 -16.63 -13.88
N VAL A 295 5.98 -16.87 -12.60
CA VAL A 295 6.57 -16.09 -11.49
C VAL A 295 8.00 -16.58 -11.23
N PRO A 296 9.01 -15.69 -11.23
CA PRO A 296 10.39 -16.08 -10.94
C PRO A 296 10.54 -16.75 -9.56
N ARG A 297 11.31 -17.84 -9.50
CA ARG A 297 11.47 -18.62 -8.27
C ARG A 297 12.12 -17.82 -7.13
N ASP A 298 13.11 -16.99 -7.45
CA ASP A 298 13.78 -16.12 -6.50
C ASP A 298 12.85 -15.03 -5.92
N LEU A 299 11.87 -14.56 -6.70
CA LEU A 299 10.78 -13.71 -6.20
C LEU A 299 9.85 -14.49 -5.25
N LEU A 300 9.48 -15.74 -5.57
CA LEU A 300 8.68 -16.57 -4.67
C LEU A 300 9.39 -16.81 -3.33
N ASP A 301 10.69 -17.15 -3.38
CA ASP A 301 11.51 -17.38 -2.20
C ASP A 301 11.61 -16.10 -1.34
N PHE A 302 11.73 -14.93 -1.98
CA PHE A 302 11.70 -13.65 -1.27
C PHE A 302 10.34 -13.35 -0.63
N ILE A 303 9.24 -13.54 -1.36
CA ILE A 303 7.88 -13.35 -0.83
C ILE A 303 7.67 -14.26 0.39
N GLU A 304 8.07 -15.53 0.30
CA GLU A 304 7.97 -16.50 1.40
C GLU A 304 8.74 -16.06 2.65
N SER A 305 9.90 -15.42 2.48
CA SER A 305 10.70 -14.92 3.60
C SER A 305 10.03 -13.79 4.41
N ILE A 306 9.08 -13.06 3.81
CA ILE A 306 8.38 -11.93 4.45
C ILE A 306 6.91 -12.23 4.78
N LEU A 307 6.26 -13.19 4.11
CA LEU A 307 4.91 -13.67 4.40
C LEU A 307 4.89 -14.69 5.57
N VAL A 308 5.45 -14.27 6.71
CA VAL A 308 5.53 -15.09 7.93
C VAL A 308 4.37 -14.73 8.87
N ILE A 309 3.58 -15.73 9.29
CA ILE A 309 2.40 -15.50 10.14
C ILE A 309 2.80 -14.86 11.48
N ASP A 310 3.78 -15.46 12.16
CA ASP A 310 4.26 -15.00 13.46
C ASP A 310 5.03 -13.67 13.29
N PRO A 311 4.49 -12.53 13.80
CA PRO A 311 5.10 -11.23 13.60
C PRO A 311 6.47 -11.09 14.29
N GLU A 312 6.77 -11.87 15.33
CA GLU A 312 8.06 -11.85 16.02
C GLU A 312 9.15 -12.64 15.26
N LYS A 313 8.74 -13.55 14.38
CA LYS A 313 9.66 -14.27 13.46
C LYS A 313 9.75 -13.62 12.09
N ARG A 314 8.84 -12.70 11.77
CA ARG A 314 8.81 -11.96 10.50
C ARG A 314 10.02 -11.02 10.48
N PRO A 315 10.81 -10.97 9.39
CA PRO A 315 11.97 -10.10 9.33
C PRO A 315 11.56 -8.63 9.45
N THR A 316 12.42 -7.82 10.05
CA THR A 316 12.31 -6.38 9.95
C THR A 316 12.54 -5.91 8.51
N ALA A 317 12.19 -4.65 8.21
CA ALA A 317 12.41 -4.11 6.88
C ALA A 317 13.90 -4.04 6.52
N ALA A 318 14.76 -3.72 7.49
CA ALA A 318 16.21 -3.73 7.33
C ALA A 318 16.76 -5.13 7.04
N GLU A 319 16.28 -6.16 7.74
CA GLU A 319 16.68 -7.56 7.47
C GLU A 319 16.19 -8.05 6.12
N ALA A 320 14.94 -7.74 5.75
CA ALA A 320 14.38 -8.10 4.44
C ALA A 320 15.15 -7.45 3.28
N LEU A 321 15.65 -6.22 3.46
CA LEU A 321 16.53 -5.56 2.47
C LEU A 321 17.82 -6.35 2.22
N MET A 322 18.32 -7.08 3.21
CA MET A 322 19.54 -7.89 3.08
C MET A 322 19.31 -9.23 2.38
N HIS A 323 18.07 -9.57 2.01
CA HIS A 323 17.76 -10.84 1.34
C HIS A 323 18.49 -10.94 -0.02
N PRO A 324 19.08 -12.11 -0.37
CA PRO A 324 19.87 -12.27 -1.61
C PRO A 324 19.17 -11.82 -2.89
N TYR A 325 17.86 -12.05 -2.99
CA TYR A 325 17.03 -11.58 -4.11
C TYR A 325 17.20 -10.08 -4.40
N LEU A 326 17.30 -9.26 -3.35
CA LEU A 326 17.44 -7.81 -3.46
C LEU A 326 18.91 -7.36 -3.59
N GLN A 327 19.87 -8.22 -3.28
CA GLN A 327 21.30 -7.90 -3.38
C GLN A 327 21.86 -8.08 -4.79
N THR A 328 21.17 -8.83 -5.65
CA THR A 328 21.53 -8.96 -7.05
C THR A 328 21.21 -7.68 -7.83
N GLU A 329 22.07 -7.34 -8.80
CA GLU A 329 21.79 -6.24 -9.73
C GLU A 329 20.51 -6.56 -10.55
N ALA A 330 19.76 -5.51 -10.86
CA ALA A 330 18.51 -5.57 -11.61
C ALA A 330 18.77 -5.30 -13.10
#